data_AF-A0A1C7NAA4-F1
#
_entry.id   AF-A0A1C7NAA4-F1
#
_cell.length_a   1.000
_cell.length_b   1.000
_cell.length_c   1.000
_cell.angle_alpha   90.00
_cell.angle_beta   90.00
_cell.angle_gamma   90.00
#
_symmetry.space_group_name_H-M   'P 1'
#
loop_
_entity.id
_entity.type
_entity.pdbx_description
1 polymer ?
#
loop_
_entity_poly.entity_id
_entity_poly.type
_entity_poly.pdbx_seq_one_letter_code
_entity_poly.pdbx_strand_id
1 'polypeptide(L)'
;MHTVRTSIKNTDTRGRWRNKIKQDCTDRIRNARQDKINRIREDQWMNQILASEKQKIKQEHEEMMRREGILDVDQLIEESLEQDQTELPEGELEDLDDALASYEASQHAAICISCRHAAFVPIEPTLIGCPNCGFRITESCLSQLIQADMIHAETCRGCIEYSLEPGTDNTINANCHVCDLWNMFYM
;
A
#
# COMPACT_ATOMS: atom_id res chain seq x y z
N MET A 1 -63.22 53.36 -9.31
CA MET A 1 -61.92 53.12 -9.98
C MET A 1 -61.34 51.83 -9.42
N HIS A 2 -61.47 50.71 -10.15
CA HIS A 2 -60.92 49.41 -9.73
C HIS A 2 -59.65 49.12 -10.53
N THR A 3 -58.51 49.10 -9.84
CA THR A 3 -57.22 48.73 -10.41
C THR A 3 -57.13 47.19 -10.43
N VAL A 4 -57.27 46.60 -11.61
CA VAL A 4 -57.06 45.17 -11.84
C VAL A 4 -55.56 44.87 -11.72
N ARG A 5 -55.17 44.12 -10.69
CA ARG A 5 -53.82 43.54 -10.60
C ARG A 5 -53.72 42.38 -11.59
N THR A 6 -53.00 42.58 -12.68
CA THR A 6 -52.61 41.54 -13.63
C THR A 6 -51.63 40.57 -12.98
N SER A 7 -52.04 39.30 -12.86
CA SER A 7 -51.18 38.19 -12.44
C SER A 7 -50.21 37.83 -13.58
N ILE A 8 -48.94 38.18 -13.41
CA ILE A 8 -47.87 37.84 -14.37
C ILE A 8 -47.56 36.35 -14.21
N LYS A 9 -47.90 35.55 -15.23
CA LYS A 9 -47.58 34.12 -15.33
C LYS A 9 -46.06 33.91 -15.37
N ASN A 10 -45.44 33.66 -14.22
CA ASN A 10 -43.99 33.45 -14.04
C ASN A 10 -43.60 31.96 -14.08
N THR A 11 -44.21 31.17 -14.98
CA THR A 11 -44.02 29.70 -15.05
C THR A 11 -42.99 29.27 -16.09
N ASP A 12 -42.78 30.08 -17.13
CA ASP A 12 -41.95 29.71 -18.30
C ASP A 12 -40.43 29.85 -18.06
N THR A 13 -40.04 30.91 -17.37
CA THR A 13 -38.66 31.13 -16.91
C THR A 13 -38.23 30.06 -15.92
N ARG A 14 -39.16 29.58 -15.08
CA ARG A 14 -38.89 28.58 -14.04
C ARG A 14 -38.59 27.19 -14.63
N GLY A 15 -39.32 26.81 -15.68
CA GLY A 15 -39.07 25.56 -16.41
C GLY A 15 -37.75 25.59 -17.17
N ARG A 16 -37.42 26.73 -17.79
CA ARG A 16 -36.21 26.90 -18.60
C ARG A 16 -34.92 26.75 -17.79
N TRP A 17 -34.81 27.35 -16.60
CA TRP A 17 -33.60 27.19 -15.78
C TRP A 17 -33.46 25.77 -15.24
N ARG A 18 -34.58 25.11 -14.88
CA ARG A 18 -34.54 23.71 -14.43
C ARG A 18 -34.04 22.79 -15.53
N ASN A 19 -34.50 22.99 -16.76
CA ASN A 19 -34.04 22.21 -17.91
C ASN A 19 -32.57 22.48 -18.22
N LYS A 20 -32.12 23.74 -18.10
CA LYS A 20 -30.71 24.08 -18.26
C LYS A 20 -29.82 23.41 -17.22
N ILE A 21 -30.20 23.41 -15.95
CA ILE A 21 -29.43 22.73 -14.88
C ILE A 21 -29.41 21.22 -15.10
N LYS A 22 -30.53 20.62 -15.49
CA LYS A 22 -30.57 19.18 -15.81
C LYS A 22 -29.62 18.85 -16.95
N GLN A 23 -29.63 19.67 -18.01
CA GLN A 23 -28.75 19.49 -19.16
C GLN A 23 -27.27 19.66 -18.76
N ASP A 24 -26.92 20.71 -18.02
CA ASP A 24 -25.56 20.93 -17.50
C ASP A 24 -25.09 19.75 -16.63
N CYS A 25 -25.96 19.20 -15.77
CA CYS A 25 -25.64 18.02 -14.97
C CYS A 25 -25.42 16.77 -15.84
N THR A 26 -26.28 16.54 -16.84
CA THR A 26 -26.12 15.43 -17.79
C THR A 26 -24.84 15.57 -18.60
N ASP A 27 -24.53 16.77 -19.08
CA ASP A 27 -23.33 17.06 -19.86
C ASP A 27 -22.06 16.88 -19.02
N ARG A 28 -22.07 17.33 -17.75
CA ARG A 28 -20.95 17.10 -16.81
C ARG A 28 -20.70 15.61 -16.58
N ILE A 29 -21.75 14.83 -16.36
CA ILE A 29 -21.62 13.37 -16.16
C ILE A 29 -21.11 12.70 -17.43
N ARG A 30 -21.62 13.09 -18.60
CA ARG A 30 -21.17 12.57 -19.90
C ARG A 30 -19.70 12.89 -20.14
N ASN A 31 -19.28 14.13 -19.93
CA ASN A 31 -17.90 14.56 -20.14
C ASN A 31 -16.95 13.86 -19.16
N ALA A 32 -17.30 13.77 -17.87
CA ALA A 32 -16.50 13.04 -16.89
C ALA A 32 -16.31 11.55 -17.24
N ARG A 33 -17.35 10.91 -17.79
CA ARG A 33 -17.25 9.52 -18.29
C ARG A 33 -16.32 9.43 -19.51
N GLN A 34 -16.43 10.37 -20.44
CA GLN A 34 -15.59 10.40 -21.64
C GLN A 34 -14.12 10.66 -21.29
N ASP A 35 -13.85 11.57 -20.36
CA ASP A 35 -12.50 11.87 -19.86
C ASP A 35 -11.87 10.64 -19.21
N LYS A 36 -12.65 9.88 -18.42
CA LYS A 36 -12.19 8.62 -17.83
C LYS A 36 -11.82 7.59 -18.91
N ILE A 37 -12.63 7.46 -19.96
CA ILE A 37 -12.35 6.55 -21.08
C ILE A 37 -11.08 6.98 -21.83
N ASN A 38 -10.92 8.29 -22.06
CA ASN A 38 -9.75 8.83 -22.74
C ASN A 38 -8.47 8.55 -21.95
N ARG A 39 -8.48 8.78 -20.62
CA ARG A 39 -7.34 8.46 -19.75
C ARG A 39 -6.96 6.98 -19.80
N ILE A 40 -7.95 6.08 -19.74
CA ILE A 40 -7.69 4.63 -19.84
C ILE A 40 -7.02 4.28 -21.18
N ARG A 41 -7.44 4.91 -22.28
CA ARG A 41 -6.84 4.69 -23.60
C ARG A 41 -5.42 5.24 -23.69
N GLU A 42 -5.18 6.42 -23.13
CA GLU A 42 -3.85 7.02 -23.02
C GLU A 42 -2.92 6.13 -22.20
N ASP A 43 -3.36 5.64 -21.04
CA ASP A 43 -2.60 4.73 -20.19
C ASP A 43 -2.27 3.41 -20.92
N GLN A 44 -3.25 2.82 -21.63
CA GLN A 44 -3.02 1.61 -22.42
C GLN A 44 -2.01 1.84 -23.55
N TRP A 45 -2.11 2.97 -24.25
CA TRP A 45 -1.18 3.33 -25.32
C TRP A 45 0.24 3.56 -24.78
N MET A 46 0.37 4.26 -23.64
CA MET A 46 1.66 4.46 -22.97
C MET A 46 2.29 3.15 -22.53
N ASN A 47 1.51 2.22 -21.99
CA ASN A 47 2.01 0.90 -21.62
C ASN A 47 2.51 0.10 -22.84
N GLN A 48 1.85 0.22 -23.99
CA GLN A 48 2.33 -0.40 -25.24
C GLN A 48 3.65 0.21 -25.72
N ILE A 49 3.78 1.53 -25.66
CA ILE A 49 5.03 2.22 -26.01
C ILE A 49 6.16 1.76 -25.08
N LEU A 50 5.93 1.77 -23.76
CA LEU A 50 6.94 1.34 -22.78
C LEU A 50 7.36 -0.12 -22.99
N ALA A 51 6.41 -1.01 -23.30
CA ALA A 51 6.74 -2.41 -23.62
C ALA A 51 7.61 -2.52 -24.87
N SER A 52 7.32 -1.75 -25.92
CA SER A 52 8.10 -1.73 -27.15
C SER A 52 9.52 -1.17 -26.97
N GLU A 53 9.66 -0.07 -26.21
CA GLU A 53 10.97 0.52 -25.89
C GLU A 53 11.80 -0.42 -25.03
N LYS A 54 11.19 -1.05 -24.01
CA LYS A 54 11.86 -2.07 -23.20
C LYS A 54 12.38 -3.23 -24.05
N GLN A 55 11.57 -3.71 -25.00
CA GLN A 55 11.99 -4.77 -25.91
C GLN A 55 13.15 -4.32 -26.81
N LYS A 56 13.10 -3.08 -27.30
CA LYS A 56 14.15 -2.51 -28.14
C LYS A 56 15.47 -2.39 -27.38
N ILE A 57 15.45 -1.86 -26.15
CA ILE A 57 16.62 -1.78 -25.27
C ILE A 57 17.20 -3.17 -25.03
N LYS A 58 16.35 -4.17 -24.77
CA LYS A 58 16.80 -5.55 -24.58
C LYS A 58 17.52 -6.08 -25.82
N GLN A 59 16.96 -5.86 -27.01
CA GLN A 59 17.57 -6.30 -28.26
C GLN A 59 18.90 -5.60 -28.56
N GLU A 60 18.97 -4.28 -28.33
CA GLU A 60 20.20 -3.49 -28.47
C GLU A 60 21.29 -3.99 -27.53
N HIS A 61 20.93 -4.33 -26.29
CA HIS A 61 21.85 -4.89 -25.31
C HIS A 61 22.31 -6.30 -25.69
N GLU A 62 21.40 -7.20 -26.07
CA GLU A 62 21.74 -8.55 -26.56
C GLU A 62 22.62 -8.51 -27.82
N GLU A 63 22.44 -7.51 -28.69
CA GLU A 63 23.31 -7.31 -29.85
C GLU A 63 24.69 -6.75 -29.47
N MET A 64 24.75 -5.83 -28.51
CA MET A 64 26.01 -5.30 -27.96
C MET A 64 26.85 -6.41 -27.34
N MET A 65 26.24 -7.23 -26.48
CA MET A 65 26.89 -8.39 -25.84
C MET A 65 27.43 -9.38 -26.89
N ARG A 66 26.64 -9.65 -27.95
CA ARG A 66 27.09 -10.48 -29.08
C ARG A 66 28.29 -9.89 -29.83
N ARG A 67 28.34 -8.56 -30.00
CA ARG A 67 29.49 -7.89 -30.66
C ARG A 67 30.75 -7.95 -29.81
N GLU A 68 30.61 -7.95 -28.49
CA GLU A 68 31.72 -8.09 -27.54
C GLU A 68 32.16 -9.55 -27.34
N GLY A 69 31.50 -10.50 -28.02
CA GLY A 69 31.85 -11.93 -27.96
C GLY A 69 31.29 -12.66 -26.75
N ILE A 70 30.40 -12.02 -25.99
CA ILE A 70 29.69 -12.63 -24.86
C ILE A 70 28.51 -13.44 -25.42
N LEU A 71 28.71 -14.75 -25.53
CA LEU A 71 27.73 -15.69 -26.11
C LEU A 71 26.77 -16.28 -25.07
N ASP A 72 27.15 -16.24 -23.79
CA ASP A 72 26.33 -16.75 -22.69
C ASP A 72 26.33 -15.74 -21.53
N VAL A 73 25.23 -14.98 -21.42
CA VAL A 73 25.03 -13.98 -20.37
C VAL A 73 24.76 -14.67 -19.03
N ASP A 74 24.14 -15.85 -19.05
CA ASP A 74 23.79 -16.59 -17.84
C ASP A 74 25.05 -17.16 -17.19
N GLN A 75 25.99 -17.66 -18.00
CA GLN A 75 27.31 -18.09 -17.52
C GLN A 75 28.11 -16.94 -16.90
N LEU A 76 28.05 -15.73 -17.47
CA LEU A 76 28.78 -14.56 -16.95
C LEU A 76 28.18 -14.03 -15.64
N ILE A 77 26.85 -14.15 -15.48
CA ILE A 77 26.15 -13.86 -14.23
C ILE A 77 26.56 -14.89 -13.17
N GLU A 78 26.59 -16.18 -13.53
CA GLU A 78 26.99 -17.27 -12.63
C GLU A 78 28.45 -17.10 -12.17
N GLU A 79 29.38 -16.82 -13.09
CA GLU A 79 30.79 -16.54 -12.77
C GLU A 79 30.96 -15.30 -11.89
N SER A 80 30.13 -14.26 -12.06
CA SER A 80 30.16 -13.07 -11.20
C SER A 80 29.61 -13.37 -9.80
N LEU A 81 28.53 -14.15 -9.70
CA LEU A 81 27.94 -14.56 -8.42
C LEU A 81 28.85 -15.51 -7.63
N GLU A 82 29.62 -16.35 -8.31
CA GLU A 82 30.61 -17.23 -7.68
C GLU A 82 31.83 -16.45 -7.18
N GLN A 83 32.28 -15.43 -7.90
CA GLN A 83 33.36 -14.54 -7.44
C GLN A 83 32.95 -13.74 -6.19
N ASP A 84 31.75 -13.17 -6.17
CA ASP A 84 31.24 -12.43 -5.01
C ASP A 84 31.05 -13.32 -3.76
N GLN A 85 30.77 -14.62 -3.92
CA GLN A 85 30.62 -15.55 -2.80
C GLN A 85 31.95 -16.09 -2.25
N THR A 86 33.01 -16.11 -3.05
CA THR A 86 34.30 -16.71 -2.63
C THR A 86 35.16 -15.76 -1.80
N GLU A 87 34.85 -14.46 -1.78
CA GLU A 87 35.63 -13.44 -1.06
C GLU A 87 35.13 -13.12 0.37
N LEU A 88 34.03 -13.70 0.84
CA LEU A 88 33.51 -13.49 2.20
C LEU A 88 34.37 -14.27 3.22
N PRO A 89 35.19 -13.60 4.06
CA PRO A 89 35.94 -14.27 5.12
C PRO A 89 34.95 -14.82 6.14
N GLU A 90 35.17 -16.02 6.67
CA GLU A 90 34.27 -16.71 7.63
C GLU A 90 33.83 -15.83 8.83
N GLY A 91 34.60 -14.79 9.19
CA GLY A 91 34.24 -13.84 10.25
C GLY A 91 33.15 -12.82 9.87
N GLU A 92 32.99 -12.47 8.58
CA GLU A 92 31.90 -11.56 8.16
C GLU A 92 30.55 -12.27 8.12
N LEU A 93 30.53 -13.60 7.93
CA LEU A 93 29.32 -14.41 8.01
C LEU A 93 28.75 -14.47 9.43
N GLU A 94 29.62 -14.54 10.44
CA GLU A 94 29.22 -14.55 11.86
C GLU A 94 28.68 -13.17 12.27
N ASP A 95 29.34 -12.08 11.83
CA ASP A 95 28.85 -10.71 12.01
C ASP A 95 27.53 -10.46 11.26
N LEU A 96 27.33 -11.08 10.10
CA LEU A 96 26.09 -10.98 9.32
C LEU A 96 24.96 -11.76 9.98
N ASP A 97 25.21 -12.94 10.52
CA ASP A 97 24.23 -13.73 11.27
C ASP A 97 23.82 -13.02 12.58
N ASP A 98 24.77 -12.42 13.29
CA ASP A 98 24.49 -11.59 14.47
C ASP A 98 23.70 -10.32 14.10
N ALA A 99 24.04 -9.68 12.97
CA ALA A 99 23.31 -8.54 12.44
C ALA A 99 21.89 -8.93 11.96
N LEU A 100 21.73 -10.09 11.34
CA LEU A 100 20.43 -10.66 10.94
C LEU A 100 19.59 -11.01 12.16
N ALA A 101 20.15 -11.66 13.17
CA ALA A 101 19.45 -11.95 14.43
C ALA A 101 19.04 -10.66 15.16
N SER A 102 19.90 -9.64 15.16
CA SER A 102 19.59 -8.32 15.71
C SER A 102 18.51 -7.61 14.87
N TYR A 103 18.57 -7.73 13.55
CA TYR A 103 17.61 -7.13 12.63
C TYR A 103 16.25 -7.82 12.70
N GLU A 104 16.19 -9.15 12.78
CA GLU A 104 14.97 -9.92 13.03
C GLU A 104 14.37 -9.56 14.40
N ALA A 105 15.18 -9.45 15.45
CA ALA A 105 14.71 -8.94 16.74
C ALA A 105 14.16 -7.49 16.64
N SER A 106 14.73 -6.67 15.75
CA SER A 106 14.29 -5.28 15.52
C SER A 106 13.07 -5.14 14.59
N GLN A 107 12.87 -6.07 13.64
CA GLN A 107 11.70 -6.09 12.75
C GLN A 107 10.41 -6.39 13.50
N HIS A 108 10.51 -6.99 14.69
CA HIS A 108 9.38 -7.23 15.59
C HIS A 108 9.21 -6.12 16.63
N ALA A 109 9.89 -4.97 16.48
CA ALA A 109 9.67 -3.79 17.31
C ALA A 109 8.34 -3.12 16.94
N ALA A 110 7.22 -3.83 17.14
CA ALA A 110 5.89 -3.28 17.00
C ALA A 110 5.75 -2.08 17.94
N ILE A 111 5.34 -0.95 17.37
CA ILE A 111 5.06 0.25 18.13
C ILE A 111 3.82 -0.02 18.98
N CYS A 112 3.86 0.40 20.25
CA CYS A 112 2.75 0.22 21.15
C CYS A 112 1.44 0.78 20.58
N ILE A 113 0.41 -0.07 20.50
CA ILE A 113 -0.89 0.27 19.92
C ILE A 113 -1.62 1.35 20.74
N SER A 114 -1.41 1.33 22.07
CA SER A 114 -2.03 2.27 23.00
C SER A 114 -1.42 3.67 22.89
N CYS A 115 -0.10 3.80 23.05
CA CYS A 115 0.54 5.12 23.06
C CYS A 115 1.08 5.57 21.70
N ARG A 116 1.36 4.66 20.76
CA ARG A 116 1.99 4.92 19.45
C ARG A 116 3.37 5.60 19.49
N HIS A 117 4.06 5.56 20.62
CA HIS A 117 5.35 6.26 20.81
C HIS A 117 6.54 5.32 21.02
N ALA A 118 6.38 4.22 21.75
CA ALA A 118 7.49 3.34 22.11
C ALA A 118 7.25 1.92 21.60
N ALA A 119 8.33 1.23 21.23
CA ALA A 119 8.30 -0.19 20.91
C ALA A 119 7.97 -1.03 22.15
N PHE A 120 7.37 -2.20 21.92
CA PHE A 120 7.17 -3.21 22.94
C PHE A 120 8.51 -3.83 23.39
N VAL A 121 8.67 -4.06 24.69
CA VAL A 121 9.85 -4.73 25.28
C VAL A 121 9.42 -5.96 26.10
N PRO A 122 10.18 -7.06 26.07
CA PRO A 122 9.89 -8.23 26.90
C PRO A 122 9.91 -7.88 28.39
N ILE A 123 8.87 -8.28 29.14
CA ILE A 123 8.79 -8.12 30.60
C ILE A 123 8.91 -9.48 31.29
N GLU A 124 8.21 -10.48 30.78
CA GLU A 124 8.21 -11.88 31.23
C GLU A 124 8.25 -12.80 30.00
N PRO A 125 8.53 -14.11 30.15
CA PRO A 125 8.68 -15.03 29.01
C PRO A 125 7.50 -15.07 28.05
N THR A 126 6.29 -14.72 28.49
CA THR A 126 5.07 -14.72 27.66
C THR A 126 4.43 -13.33 27.55
N LEU A 127 5.02 -12.31 28.16
CA LEU A 127 4.41 -11.00 28.33
C LEU A 127 5.36 -9.89 27.88
N ILE A 128 4.86 -9.05 26.99
CA ILE A 128 5.58 -7.95 26.40
C ILE A 128 4.83 -6.66 26.77
N GLY A 129 5.54 -5.57 27.04
CA GLY A 129 4.88 -4.33 27.42
C GLY A 129 5.59 -3.07 26.94
N CYS A 130 4.85 -1.98 26.98
CA CYS A 130 5.31 -0.68 26.54
C CYS A 130 5.99 0.05 27.71
N PRO A 131 7.25 0.49 27.56
CA PRO A 131 7.95 1.20 28.63
C PRO A 131 7.39 2.62 28.88
N ASN A 132 6.64 3.18 27.93
CA ASN A 132 6.11 4.55 28.02
C ASN A 132 4.74 4.62 28.71
N CYS A 133 3.80 3.73 28.37
CA CYS A 133 2.43 3.78 28.89
C CYS A 133 2.04 2.59 29.79
N GLY A 134 2.92 1.60 29.94
CA GLY A 134 2.65 0.41 30.75
C GLY A 134 1.66 -0.57 30.16
N PHE A 135 1.18 -0.36 28.92
CA PHE A 135 0.33 -1.30 28.21
C PHE A 135 1.05 -2.63 28.00
N ARG A 136 0.33 -3.75 28.17
CA ARG A 136 0.87 -5.11 28.12
C ARG A 136 0.09 -5.95 27.12
N ILE A 137 0.79 -6.84 26.44
CA ILE A 137 0.24 -7.78 25.46
C ILE A 137 0.99 -9.11 25.61
N THR A 138 0.31 -10.22 25.32
CA THR A 138 0.97 -11.52 25.27
C THR A 138 1.83 -11.64 24.02
N GLU A 139 2.93 -12.37 24.10
CA GLU A 139 3.78 -12.65 22.94
C GLU A 139 3.00 -13.29 21.80
N SER A 140 2.10 -14.24 22.13
CA SER A 140 1.23 -14.90 21.15
C SER A 140 0.29 -13.94 20.44
N CYS A 141 -0.26 -12.93 21.14
CA CYS A 141 -1.10 -11.93 20.52
C CYS A 141 -0.27 -11.00 19.64
N LEU A 142 0.90 -10.54 20.11
CA LEU A 142 1.79 -9.70 19.30
C LEU A 142 2.21 -10.40 18.00
N SER A 143 2.61 -11.67 18.07
CA SER A 143 2.97 -12.47 16.89
C SER A 143 1.81 -12.61 15.90
N GLN A 144 0.56 -12.74 16.38
CA GLN A 144 -0.62 -12.75 15.51
C GLN A 144 -0.84 -11.41 14.81
N LEU A 145 -0.60 -10.28 15.49
CA LEU A 145 -0.71 -8.96 14.86
C LEU A 145 0.31 -8.80 13.74
N ILE A 146 1.58 -9.14 14.01
CA ILE A 146 2.66 -9.07 13.03
C ILE A 146 2.39 -9.99 11.84
N GLN A 147 1.94 -11.22 12.08
CA GLN A 147 1.57 -12.15 11.02
C GLN A 147 0.41 -11.60 10.16
N ALA A 148 -0.59 -10.96 10.78
CA ALA A 148 -1.70 -10.36 10.06
C ALA A 148 -1.25 -9.20 9.17
N ASP A 149 -0.31 -8.37 9.64
CA ASP A 149 0.31 -7.31 8.83
C ASP A 149 1.04 -7.88 7.62
N MET A 150 1.85 -8.93 7.80
CA MET A 150 2.61 -9.58 6.72
C MET A 150 1.68 -10.14 5.63
N ILE A 151 0.66 -10.93 6.02
CA ILE A 151 -0.29 -11.54 5.08
C ILE A 151 -1.09 -10.45 4.35
N HIS A 152 -1.49 -9.39 5.06
CA HIS A 152 -2.23 -8.30 4.47
C HIS A 152 -1.40 -7.50 3.46
N ALA A 153 -0.12 -7.27 3.73
CA ALA A 153 0.78 -6.55 2.83
C ALA A 153 0.96 -7.25 1.47
N GLU A 154 0.82 -8.58 1.40
CA GLU A 154 0.88 -9.34 0.15
C GLU A 154 -0.34 -9.09 -0.76
N THR A 155 -1.49 -8.72 -0.18
CA THR A 155 -2.78 -8.69 -0.88
C THR A 155 -3.41 -7.30 -0.96
N CYS A 156 -2.98 -6.36 -0.12
CA CYS A 156 -3.52 -5.01 -0.05
C CYS A 156 -2.41 -3.96 0.09
N ARG A 157 -2.57 -2.83 -0.61
CA ARG A 157 -1.66 -1.67 -0.50
C ARG A 157 -1.96 -0.76 0.69
N GLY A 158 -3.01 -1.05 1.46
CA GLY A 158 -3.34 -0.33 2.70
C GLY A 158 -2.51 -0.84 3.88
N CYS A 159 -2.67 -0.19 5.03
CA CYS A 159 -2.08 -0.62 6.30
C CYS A 159 -3.19 -0.97 7.29
N ILE A 160 -2.93 -1.96 8.15
CA ILE A 160 -3.83 -2.28 9.25
C ILE A 160 -3.60 -1.26 10.37
N GLU A 161 -4.69 -0.66 10.84
CA GLU A 161 -4.70 0.17 12.04
C GLU A 161 -5.23 -0.63 13.22
N TYR A 162 -4.44 -0.68 14.28
CA TYR A 162 -4.80 -1.33 15.52
C TYR A 162 -5.36 -0.32 16.53
N SER A 163 -6.39 -0.73 17.26
CA SER A 163 -7.01 0.03 18.33
C SER A 163 -7.53 -0.90 19.43
N LEU A 164 -7.56 -0.41 20.66
CA LEU A 164 -8.20 -1.13 21.77
C LEU A 164 -9.71 -0.96 21.67
N GLU A 165 -10.45 -2.04 21.86
CA GLU A 165 -11.90 -1.98 21.89
C GLU A 165 -12.38 -1.25 23.16
N PRO A 166 -13.26 -0.24 23.04
CA PRO A 166 -13.77 0.47 24.20
C PRO A 166 -14.57 -0.46 25.14
N GLY A 167 -14.16 -0.53 26.41
CA GLY A 167 -14.87 -1.29 27.45
C GLY A 167 -14.36 -2.71 27.66
N THR A 168 -13.30 -3.10 26.96
CA THR A 168 -12.56 -4.35 27.18
C THR A 168 -11.08 -4.04 27.34
N ASP A 169 -10.41 -4.82 28.18
CA ASP A 169 -8.97 -4.70 28.40
C ASP A 169 -8.18 -5.78 27.64
N ASN A 170 -8.87 -6.67 26.92
CA ASN A 170 -8.30 -7.90 26.34
C ASN A 170 -8.52 -8.05 24.82
N THR A 171 -9.12 -7.05 24.15
CA THR A 171 -9.40 -7.15 22.71
C THR A 171 -8.79 -5.99 21.93
N ILE A 172 -8.16 -6.36 20.80
CA ILE A 172 -7.54 -5.44 19.86
C ILE A 172 -8.30 -5.55 18.54
N ASN A 173 -8.81 -4.42 18.06
CA ASN A 173 -9.44 -4.29 16.76
C ASN A 173 -8.42 -3.88 15.71
N ALA A 174 -8.46 -4.56 14.57
CA ALA A 174 -7.57 -4.37 13.44
C ALA A 174 -8.39 -4.03 12.20
N ASN A 175 -8.16 -2.85 11.62
CA ASN A 175 -8.95 -2.35 10.50
C ASN A 175 -8.07 -1.84 9.35
N CYS A 176 -8.44 -2.15 8.10
CA CYS A 176 -7.81 -1.53 6.93
C CYS A 176 -8.84 -0.70 6.15
N HIS A 177 -8.54 0.58 5.95
CA HIS A 177 -9.42 1.53 5.25
C HIS A 177 -9.49 1.32 3.73
N VAL A 178 -8.65 0.45 3.15
CA VAL A 178 -8.56 0.22 1.70
C VAL A 178 -9.36 -1.00 1.27
N CYS A 179 -9.26 -2.10 2.02
CA CYS A 179 -9.94 -3.37 1.72
C CYS A 179 -11.10 -3.69 2.67
N ASP A 180 -11.42 -2.77 3.59
CA ASP A 180 -12.42 -2.95 4.64
C ASP A 180 -12.18 -4.22 5.49
N LEU A 181 -10.92 -4.63 5.65
CA LEU A 181 -10.56 -5.70 6.59
C LEU A 181 -10.98 -5.27 8.00
N TRP A 182 -11.68 -6.15 8.69
CA TRP A 182 -12.11 -5.99 10.07
C TRP A 182 -11.85 -7.30 10.81
N ASN A 183 -10.87 -7.28 11.71
CA ASN A 183 -10.48 -8.43 12.52
C ASN A 183 -10.36 -8.02 14.00
N MET A 184 -10.50 -9.01 14.88
CA MET A 184 -10.38 -8.85 16.31
C MET A 184 -9.45 -9.89 16.89
N PHE A 185 -8.50 -9.45 17.70
CA PHE A 185 -7.49 -10.28 18.35
C PHE A 185 -7.73 -10.26 19.86
N TYR A 186 -7.51 -11.42 20.49
CA TYR A 186 -7.61 -11.59 21.94
C TYR A 186 -6.21 -11.66 22.53
N MET A 187 -6.01 -10.94 23.64
CA MET A 187 -4.75 -10.91 24.39
C MET A 187 -4.65 -12.06 25.40
#